data_AF-A0A4Y3ULE6-F1
#
_entry.id   AF-A0A4Y3ULE6-F1
#
_cell.length_a   1.000
_cell.length_b   1.000
_cell.length_c   1.000
_cell.angle_alpha   90.00
_cell.angle_beta   90.00
_cell.angle_gamma   90.00
#
_symmetry.space_group_name_H-M   'P 1'
#
loop_
_entity.id
_entity.type
_entity.pdbx_description
1 polymer ?
#
loop_
_entity_poly.entity_id
_entity_poly.type
_entity_poly.pdbx_seq_one_letter_code
_entity_poly.pdbx_strand_id
1 'polypeptide(L)'
;MLIYLFVLAPSLFTQPGAYQPFTLTDNLVHIITPALVIVDWLLFIPKGAIKPYDPLLWALIPYAYLAFAFTYSSAGGRFGGGTTVPYPFMDASVNGVGGVIAWIAGLTVALIGVGYVYYGLDRLLTRARPRPLPART
;
A
#
# COMPACT_ATOMS: atom_id res chain seq x y z
N MET A 1 0.72 -6.48 -3.37
CA MET A 1 -0.03 -7.70 -3.05
C MET A 1 -1.48 -7.43 -2.65
N LEU A 2 -1.83 -6.86 -1.49
CA LEU A 2 -3.25 -6.75 -1.08
C LEU A 2 -4.11 -5.86 -1.99
N ILE A 3 -3.67 -4.62 -2.26
CA ILE A 3 -4.40 -3.72 -3.18
C ILE A 3 -4.48 -4.35 -4.58
N TYR A 4 -3.40 -4.98 -5.04
CA TYR A 4 -3.42 -5.68 -6.32
C TYR A 4 -4.43 -6.83 -6.33
N LEU A 5 -4.35 -7.78 -5.39
CA LEU A 5 -5.17 -8.99 -5.38
C LEU A 5 -6.64 -8.74 -5.08
N PHE A 6 -6.99 -7.67 -4.33
CA PHE A 6 -8.36 -7.42 -3.91
C PHE A 6 -9.02 -6.22 -4.61
N VAL A 7 -8.24 -5.28 -5.13
CA VAL A 7 -8.76 -4.07 -5.76
C VAL A 7 -8.45 -4.02 -7.25
N LEU A 8 -7.29 -4.50 -7.71
CA LEU A 8 -6.88 -4.39 -9.12
C LEU A 8 -7.10 -5.67 -9.94
N ALA A 9 -6.98 -6.85 -9.32
CA ALA A 9 -7.08 -8.16 -9.98
C ALA A 9 -8.52 -8.70 -10.10
N PRO A 10 -9.41 -8.59 -9.08
CA PRO A 10 -10.78 -9.14 -9.16
C PRO A 10 -11.69 -8.28 -10.01
N SER A 11 -11.42 -6.99 -10.03
CA SER A 11 -11.83 -6.14 -11.10
C SER A 11 -11.14 -6.62 -12.37
N LEU A 12 -11.90 -7.21 -13.27
CA LEU A 12 -11.56 -7.34 -14.69
C LEU A 12 -11.43 -5.91 -15.30
N PHE A 13 -10.52 -5.09 -14.76
CA PHE A 13 -10.42 -3.67 -15.03
C PHE A 13 -9.81 -3.54 -16.41
N THR A 14 -10.69 -3.16 -17.33
CA THR A 14 -10.42 -2.46 -18.58
C THR A 14 -9.49 -1.27 -18.33
N GLN A 15 -8.20 -1.52 -18.12
CA GLN A 15 -7.16 -0.52 -18.27
C GLN A 15 -6.92 -0.41 -19.78
N PRO A 16 -7.21 0.74 -20.44
CA PRO A 16 -7.00 0.87 -21.87
C PRO A 16 -5.51 0.64 -22.19
N GLY A 17 -5.19 -0.47 -22.86
CA GLY A 17 -3.80 -0.86 -23.20
C GLY A 17 -3.55 -2.37 -23.15
N ALA A 18 -2.30 -2.77 -23.45
CA ALA A 18 -1.86 -4.17 -23.50
C ALA A 18 -1.59 -4.80 -22.12
N TYR A 19 -2.35 -4.41 -21.08
CA TYR A 19 -2.18 -4.98 -19.75
C TYR A 19 -2.62 -6.45 -19.74
N GLN A 20 -1.73 -7.32 -19.26
CA GLN A 20 -1.95 -8.75 -19.14
C GLN A 20 -1.62 -9.18 -17.71
N PRO A 21 -2.62 -9.62 -16.92
CA PRO A 21 -2.38 -10.05 -15.55
C PRO A 21 -1.58 -11.36 -15.54
N PHE A 22 -0.87 -11.62 -14.44
CA PHE A 22 -0.10 -12.84 -14.20
C PHE A 22 1.06 -13.10 -15.18
N THR A 23 1.47 -12.09 -15.95
CA THR A 23 2.77 -12.13 -16.65
C THR A 23 3.91 -12.20 -15.64
N LEU A 24 5.12 -12.57 -16.10
CA LEU A 24 6.29 -12.60 -15.22
C LEU A 24 6.49 -11.26 -14.51
N THR A 25 6.47 -10.15 -15.25
CA THR A 25 6.64 -8.80 -14.69
C THR A 25 5.53 -8.44 -13.71
N ASP A 26 4.29 -8.76 -14.04
CA ASP A 26 3.13 -8.49 -13.19
C ASP A 26 3.20 -9.26 -11.87
N ASN A 27 3.52 -10.56 -11.91
CA ASN A 27 3.73 -11.39 -10.72
C ASN A 27 4.92 -10.91 -9.88
N LEU A 28 6.03 -10.52 -10.52
CA LEU A 28 7.21 -10.02 -9.81
C LEU A 28 6.86 -8.78 -8.98
N VAL A 29 6.22 -7.78 -9.61
CA VAL A 29 5.92 -6.49 -8.96
C VAL A 29 4.80 -6.62 -7.93
N HIS A 30 3.79 -7.45 -8.20
CA HIS A 30 2.57 -7.44 -7.39
C HIS A 30 2.50 -8.52 -6.31
N ILE A 31 3.25 -9.62 -6.47
CA ILE A 31 3.19 -10.78 -5.59
C ILE A 31 4.57 -11.09 -5.01
N ILE A 32 5.56 -11.37 -5.87
CA ILE A 32 6.85 -11.93 -5.43
C ILE A 32 7.65 -10.90 -4.63
N THR A 33 7.89 -9.70 -5.19
CA THR A 33 8.65 -8.66 -4.49
C THR A 33 8.01 -8.26 -3.15
N PRO A 34 6.69 -8.01 -3.06
CA PRO A 34 6.05 -7.77 -1.76
C PRO A 34 6.26 -8.93 -0.78
N ALA A 35 6.09 -10.18 -1.20
CA ALA A 35 6.29 -11.33 -0.31
C ALA A 35 7.73 -11.42 0.20
N LEU A 36 8.72 -11.19 -0.67
CA LEU A 36 10.13 -11.15 -0.30
C LEU A 36 10.42 -10.04 0.71
N VAL A 37 9.79 -8.87 0.60
CA VAL A 37 9.92 -7.79 1.60
C VAL A 37 9.39 -8.24 2.97
N ILE A 38 8.29 -8.98 3.03
CA ILE A 38 7.78 -9.53 4.29
C ILE A 38 8.76 -10.55 4.88
N VAL A 39 9.28 -11.46 4.05
CA VAL A 39 10.25 -12.49 4.46
C VAL A 39 11.54 -11.84 4.96
N ASP A 40 12.06 -10.85 4.23
CA ASP A 40 13.25 -10.10 4.62
C ASP A 40 13.04 -9.41 5.97
N TRP A 41 11.91 -8.71 6.13
CA TRP A 41 11.54 -8.08 7.38
C TRP A 41 11.47 -9.09 8.52
N LEU A 42 10.85 -10.26 8.32
CA LEU A 42 10.74 -11.30 9.35
C LEU A 42 12.09 -11.87 9.76
N LEU A 43 12.96 -12.17 8.81
CA LEU A 43 14.22 -12.90 9.04
C LEU A 43 15.37 -11.98 9.48
N PHE A 44 15.53 -10.82 8.85
CA PHE A 44 16.78 -10.04 8.94
C PHE A 44 16.63 -8.73 9.69
N ILE A 45 15.46 -8.09 9.68
CA ILE A 45 15.28 -6.78 10.32
C ILE A 45 15.14 -6.89 11.84
N PRO A 46 15.85 -6.06 12.64
CA PRO A 46 15.64 -5.99 14.08
C PRO A 46 14.19 -5.65 14.42
N LYS A 47 13.60 -6.42 15.32
CA LYS A 47 12.22 -6.21 15.77
C LYS A 47 12.17 -5.18 16.90
N GLY A 48 11.05 -4.47 17.00
CA GLY A 48 10.78 -3.45 18.01
C GLY A 48 11.12 -2.04 17.55
N ALA A 49 11.47 -1.89 16.27
CA ALA A 49 11.83 -0.60 15.67
C ALA A 49 10.59 0.20 15.23
N ILE A 50 9.44 -0.44 15.01
CA ILE A 50 8.23 0.26 14.56
C ILE A 50 7.63 1.02 15.74
N LYS A 51 7.46 2.32 15.55
CA LYS A 51 6.85 3.23 16.51
C LYS A 51 5.33 3.27 16.31
N PRO A 52 4.54 3.56 17.35
CA PRO A 52 3.08 3.56 17.27
C PRO A 52 2.50 4.58 16.27
N TYR A 53 3.27 5.60 15.90
CA TYR A 53 2.88 6.61 14.93
C TYR A 53 3.36 6.31 13.49
N ASP A 54 4.26 5.34 13.30
CA ASP A 54 4.78 5.01 11.96
C ASP A 54 3.67 4.56 11.00
N PRO A 55 2.70 3.70 11.39
CA PRO A 55 1.57 3.35 10.52
C PRO A 55 0.78 4.56 10.01
N LEU A 56 0.68 5.63 10.80
CA LEU A 56 0.02 6.87 10.40
C LEU A 56 0.87 7.66 9.39
N LEU A 57 2.18 7.73 9.64
CA LEU A 57 3.12 8.38 8.72
C LEU A 57 3.19 7.68 7.36
N TRP A 58 2.96 6.37 7.29
CA TRP A 58 2.97 5.63 6.03
C TRP A 58 1.86 6.09 5.08
N ALA A 59 0.75 6.63 5.59
CA ALA A 59 -0.32 7.21 4.77
C ALA A 59 0.11 8.51 4.06
N LEU A 60 1.21 9.15 4.46
CA LEU A 60 1.71 10.35 3.79
C LEU A 60 2.09 10.09 2.33
N ILE A 61 2.61 8.89 2.02
CA ILE A 61 3.03 8.55 0.65
C ILE A 61 1.83 8.54 -0.32
N PRO A 62 0.75 7.77 -0.08
CA PRO A 62 -0.41 7.81 -0.96
C PRO A 62 -1.10 9.17 -0.95
N TYR A 63 -1.11 9.92 0.16
CA TYR A 63 -1.66 11.28 0.18
C TYR A 63 -0.84 12.27 -0.66
N ALA A 64 0.49 12.18 -0.64
CA ALA A 64 1.35 12.96 -1.52
C ALA A 64 1.05 12.65 -2.98
N TYR A 65 0.84 11.37 -3.31
CA TYR A 65 0.44 10.97 -4.66
C TYR A 65 -0.96 11.46 -5.04
N LEU A 66 -1.94 11.41 -4.14
CA LEU A 66 -3.28 11.96 -4.37
C LEU A 66 -3.21 13.47 -4.65
N ALA A 67 -2.46 14.21 -3.83
CA ALA A 67 -2.26 15.64 -4.03
C ALA A 67 -1.62 15.92 -5.39
N PHE A 68 -0.55 15.20 -5.74
CA PHE A 68 0.07 15.27 -7.06
C PHE A 68 -0.94 14.98 -8.17
N ALA A 69 -1.68 13.87 -8.08
CA ALA A 69 -2.55 13.41 -9.15
C ALA A 69 -3.72 14.37 -9.41
N PHE A 70 -4.35 14.89 -8.36
CA PHE A 70 -5.39 15.91 -8.50
C PHE A 70 -4.82 17.23 -9.02
N THR A 71 -3.64 17.64 -8.56
CA THR A 71 -2.98 18.87 -9.06
C THR A 71 -2.64 18.74 -10.54
N TYR A 72 -2.02 17.64 -10.93
CA TYR A 72 -1.65 17.35 -12.32
C TYR A 72 -2.90 17.31 -13.22
N SER A 73 -3.96 16.64 -12.78
CA SER A 73 -5.25 16.62 -13.48
C SER A 73 -5.85 18.02 -13.64
N SER A 74 -5.84 18.82 -12.57
CA SER A 74 -6.36 20.20 -12.59
C SER A 74 -5.56 21.13 -13.51
N ALA A 75 -4.27 20.84 -13.71
CA ALA A 75 -3.40 21.54 -14.66
C ALA A 75 -3.61 21.07 -16.12
N GLY A 76 -4.58 20.20 -16.40
CA GLY A 76 -4.88 19.67 -17.72
C GLY A 76 -4.10 18.40 -18.09
N GLY A 77 -3.31 17.86 -17.15
CA GLY A 77 -2.55 16.62 -17.32
C GLY A 77 -3.44 15.40 -17.58
N ARG A 78 -2.90 14.41 -18.29
CA ARG A 78 -3.60 13.16 -18.64
C ARG A 78 -2.73 11.96 -18.29
N PHE A 79 -3.36 10.96 -17.70
CA PHE A 79 -2.74 9.68 -17.38
C PHE A 79 -2.85 8.70 -18.55
N GLY A 80 -2.33 7.48 -18.37
CA GLY A 80 -2.37 6.42 -19.37
C GLY A 80 -3.79 6.20 -19.93
N GLY A 81 -3.90 5.98 -21.24
CA GLY A 81 -5.21 5.86 -21.90
C GLY A 81 -5.99 7.18 -22.03
N GLY A 82 -5.39 8.33 -21.71
CA GLY A 82 -6.01 9.65 -21.84
C GLY A 82 -6.94 10.05 -20.68
N THR A 83 -6.92 9.29 -19.58
CA THR A 83 -7.79 9.54 -18.42
C THR A 83 -7.35 10.78 -17.63
N THR A 84 -8.31 11.46 -16.99
CA THR A 84 -8.03 12.60 -16.11
C THR A 84 -7.49 12.17 -14.74
N VAL A 85 -7.74 10.92 -14.34
CA VAL A 85 -7.30 10.35 -13.07
C VAL A 85 -6.62 8.99 -13.28
N PRO A 86 -5.65 8.61 -12.43
CA PRO A 86 -4.91 7.36 -12.61
C PRO A 86 -5.70 6.13 -12.15
N TYR A 87 -6.71 6.30 -11.29
CA TYR A 87 -7.48 5.20 -10.73
C TYR A 87 -8.99 5.48 -10.79
N PRO A 88 -9.84 4.47 -11.09
CA PRO A 88 -11.28 4.65 -11.21
C PRO A 88 -11.95 5.22 -9.94
N PHE A 89 -11.47 4.87 -8.75
CA PHE A 89 -12.02 5.36 -7.49
C PHE A 89 -11.79 6.88 -7.26
N MET A 90 -10.89 7.50 -8.03
CA MET A 90 -10.63 8.94 -7.99
C MET A 90 -11.53 9.73 -8.93
N ASP A 91 -12.28 9.05 -9.80
CA ASP A 91 -13.10 9.72 -10.80
C ASP A 91 -14.39 10.23 -10.16
N ALA A 92 -14.48 11.55 -9.96
CA ALA A 92 -15.65 12.21 -9.41
C ALA A 92 -16.84 12.23 -10.39
N SER A 93 -16.63 12.06 -11.70
CA SER A 93 -17.73 11.94 -12.66
C SER A 93 -18.46 10.60 -12.55
N VAL A 94 -17.74 9.56 -12.07
CA VAL A 94 -18.28 8.22 -11.85
C VAL A 94 -18.79 8.05 -10.41
N ASN A 95 -18.01 8.47 -9.42
CA ASN A 95 -18.29 8.20 -8.00
C ASN A 95 -18.92 9.38 -7.26
N GLY A 96 -18.97 10.57 -7.86
CA GLY A 96 -19.24 11.81 -7.13
C GLY A 96 -18.14 12.16 -6.13
N VAL A 97 -18.10 13.42 -5.67
CA VAL A 97 -17.10 13.87 -4.69
C VAL A 97 -17.20 13.07 -3.38
N GLY A 98 -18.41 12.81 -2.90
CA GLY A 98 -18.64 12.01 -1.69
C GLY A 98 -18.13 10.57 -1.81
N GLY A 99 -18.32 9.93 -2.97
CA GLY A 99 -17.83 8.57 -3.23
C GLY A 99 -16.30 8.51 -3.30
N VAL A 100 -15.66 9.48 -3.95
CA VAL A 100 -14.18 9.59 -3.96
C VAL A 100 -13.64 9.73 -2.53
N ILE A 101 -14.25 10.58 -1.70
CA ILE A 101 -13.85 10.74 -0.29
C ILE A 101 -14.02 9.42 0.47
N ALA A 102 -15.13 8.71 0.28
CA ALA A 102 -15.38 7.43 0.93
C ALA A 102 -14.34 6.37 0.54
N TRP A 103 -13.98 6.29 -0.74
CA TRP A 103 -12.92 5.39 -1.22
C TRP A 103 -11.57 5.71 -0.59
N ILE A 104 -11.16 6.98 -0.60
CA ILE A 104 -9.90 7.43 0.00
C ILE A 104 -9.89 7.10 1.50
N ALA A 105 -10.97 7.38 2.22
CA ALA A 105 -11.07 7.09 3.65
C ALA A 105 -10.98 5.57 3.92
N GLY A 106 -11.69 4.74 3.17
CA GLY A 106 -11.66 3.29 3.30
C GLY A 106 -10.27 2.70 3.04
N LEU A 107 -9.59 3.15 1.97
CA LEU A 107 -8.24 2.73 1.65
C LEU A 107 -7.22 3.20 2.70
N THR A 108 -7.36 4.40 3.23
CA THR A 108 -6.51 4.90 4.33
C THR A 108 -6.69 4.05 5.59
N VAL A 109 -7.93 3.75 5.99
CA VAL A 109 -8.21 2.88 7.15
C VAL A 109 -7.60 1.50 6.94
N ALA A 110 -7.75 0.91 5.75
CA ALA A 110 -7.16 -0.39 5.42
C ALA A 110 -5.62 -0.36 5.50
N LEU A 111 -4.98 0.66 4.92
CA LEU A 111 -3.53 0.83 4.93
C LEU A 111 -2.99 0.98 6.36
N ILE A 112 -3.59 1.88 7.14
CA ILE A 112 -3.23 2.10 8.55
C ILE A 112 -3.44 0.82 9.35
N GLY A 113 -4.55 0.11 9.11
CA GLY A 113 -4.85 -1.18 9.73
C GLY A 113 -3.75 -2.22 9.48
N VAL A 114 -3.32 -2.38 8.23
CA VAL A 114 -2.18 -3.24 7.88
C VAL A 114 -0.90 -2.78 8.60
N GLY A 115 -0.64 -1.47 8.65
CA GLY A 115 0.51 -0.94 9.38
C GLY A 115 0.49 -1.27 10.88
N TYR A 116 -0.68 -1.22 11.51
CA TYR A 116 -0.82 -1.62 12.91
C TYR A 116 -0.71 -3.14 13.12
N VAL A 117 -1.08 -3.97 12.13
CA VAL A 117 -0.77 -5.40 12.17
C VAL A 117 0.75 -5.61 12.19
N TYR A 118 1.50 -4.91 11.34
CA TYR A 118 2.98 -4.95 11.37
C TYR A 118 3.54 -4.48 12.71
N TYR A 119 3.06 -3.36 13.23
CA TYR A 119 3.47 -2.87 14.56
C TYR A 119 3.20 -3.89 15.66
N GLY A 120 2.02 -4.53 15.67
CA GLY A 120 1.67 -5.57 16.64
C GLY A 120 2.60 -6.77 16.56
N LEU A 121 2.86 -7.28 15.34
CA LEU A 121 3.79 -8.38 15.09
C LEU A 121 5.23 -8.02 15.49
N ASP A 122 5.68 -6.81 15.17
CA ASP A 122 7.00 -6.29 15.55
C ASP A 122 7.22 -6.34 17.07
N ARG A 123 6.22 -5.88 17.84
CA ARG A 123 6.25 -5.92 19.31
C ARG A 123 6.19 -7.35 19.85
N LEU A 124 5.37 -8.22 19.26
CA LEU A 124 5.26 -9.61 19.68
C LEU A 124 6.58 -10.36 19.49
N LEU A 125 7.20 -10.24 18.32
CA LEU A 125 8.46 -10.90 17.99
C LEU A 125 9.63 -10.36 18.84
N THR A 126 9.60 -9.08 19.22
CA THR A 126 10.59 -8.52 20.15
C THR A 126 10.48 -9.14 21.54
N ARG A 127 9.25 -9.33 22.05
CA ARG A 127 9.00 -9.93 23.36
C ARG A 127 9.37 -11.41 23.41
N ALA A 128 9.26 -12.11 22.28
CA ALA A 128 9.60 -13.53 22.18
C ALA A 128 11.11 -13.81 22.15
N ARG A 129 11.97 -12.80 21.95
CA ARG A 129 13.43 -13.00 21.95
C ARG A 129 13.94 -13.25 23.38
N PRO A 130 14.68 -14.35 23.62
CA PRO A 130 15.34 -14.59 24.90
C PRO A 130 16.26 -13.41 25.26
N ARG A 131 16.18 -12.92 26.50
CA ARG A 131 17.17 -11.95 26.99
C ARG A 131 18.56 -12.60 26.99
N PRO A 132 19.61 -11.91 26.54
CA PRO A 132 20.97 -12.38 26.72
C PRO A 132 21.20 -12.67 28.22
N LEU A 133 21.79 -13.83 28.53
CA LEU A 133 22.20 -14.13 29.90
C LEU A 133 23.22 -13.07 30.35
N PRO A 134 23.15 -12.58 31.60
CA PRO A 134 24.12 -11.62 32.10
C PRO A 134 25.53 -12.21 32.00
N ALA A 135 26.48 -11.41 31.49
CA ALA A 135 27.87 -11.80 31.42
C ALA A 135 28.38 -12.08 32.85
N ARG A 136 28.88 -13.29 33.08
CA ARG A 136 29.57 -13.63 34.33
C ARG A 136 30.94 -12.96 34.29
N THR A 137 31.14 -11.95 35.13
CA THR A 137 32.44 -11.33 35.44
C THR A 137 33.21 -12.17 36.44
#